data_AF-A0A5C9CG97-F1
#
_entry.id   AF-A0A5C9CG97-F1
#
_cell.length_a   1.000
_cell.length_b   1.000
_cell.length_c   1.000
_cell.angle_alpha   90.00
_cell.angle_beta   90.00
_cell.angle_gamma   90.00
#
_symmetry.space_group_name_H-M   'P 1'
#
loop_
_entity.id
_entity.type
_entity.pdbx_description
1 polymer ?
#
loop_
_entity_poly.entity_id
_entity_poly.type
_entity_poly.pdbx_seq_one_letter_code
_entity_poly.pdbx_strand_id
1 'polypeptide(L)'
;MKFGGRVVSKSFLINVEVVVETKSGKHATGLGSMPVGNVWAWPSDKVSPDDAEKAMMDFGEQACDLAMLFPDYSDPIDIVYHISGEYAHLGKIIPQELKLAESMPELAELVAASPLDAAIHDGFGRVNQINSYNALSKQFIHEDLSTYLDDQFKGEYLDQYTLREPKARMPLYHLVGALDPLTAADITKRINDKLPETLPEWINYNGLTHLKIKLNGDDLDWDVNRVLAVEQVTAETQAKRGCTEWVYSTDFNEKCQDAAYVLEFLARIKAGSPAAYDRIQYIEQPTSRHLKAHPELKLHEVAKQKPVVLDEGLVDYESLLLAREMGYTGVALKACKGQTDSLILAAAAQKLGLFLCVQDLSCPGYSFLHSASLSARIPG
;
A
#
# COMPACT_ATOMS: atom_id res chain seq x y z
N MET A 1 -13.54 9.03 8.22
CA MET A 1 -12.13 9.06 7.77
C MET A 1 -12.05 9.75 6.41
N LYS A 2 -10.95 10.42 6.05
CA LYS A 2 -10.74 11.00 4.70
C LYS A 2 -9.72 10.17 3.94
N PHE A 3 -10.07 9.68 2.75
CA PHE A 3 -9.20 8.95 1.82
C PHE A 3 -9.20 9.68 0.47
N GLY A 4 -8.02 10.01 -0.07
CA GLY A 4 -7.91 10.60 -1.42
C GLY A 4 -8.81 11.82 -1.67
N GLY A 5 -8.94 12.70 -0.67
CA GLY A 5 -9.83 13.88 -0.79
C GLY A 5 -11.28 13.65 -0.38
N ARG A 6 -11.75 12.41 -0.24
CA ARG A 6 -13.16 12.04 -0.02
C ARG A 6 -13.41 11.50 1.39
N VAL A 7 -14.59 11.78 1.96
CA VAL A 7 -14.98 11.29 3.31
C VAL A 7 -15.62 9.91 3.18
N VAL A 8 -15.08 8.96 3.93
CA VAL A 8 -15.57 7.58 4.05
C VAL A 8 -16.16 7.38 5.45
N SER A 9 -17.42 6.94 5.49
CA SER A 9 -18.18 6.67 6.72
C SER A 9 -18.52 5.18 6.93
N LYS A 10 -18.44 4.37 5.86
CA LYS A 10 -18.62 2.92 5.86
C LYS A 10 -17.62 2.28 4.89
N SER A 11 -17.32 1.00 5.08
CA SER A 11 -16.58 0.18 4.11
C SER A 11 -16.97 -1.29 4.31
N PHE A 12 -16.90 -2.08 3.25
CA PHE A 12 -17.07 -3.53 3.30
C PHE A 12 -15.71 -4.24 3.30
N LEU A 13 -15.69 -5.43 3.92
CA LEU A 13 -14.57 -6.36 3.83
C LEU A 13 -14.96 -7.51 2.91
N ILE A 14 -14.15 -7.77 1.88
CA ILE A 14 -14.21 -9.01 1.12
C ILE A 14 -13.42 -10.04 1.93
N ASN A 15 -14.06 -11.17 2.26
CA ASN A 15 -13.42 -12.29 2.94
C ASN A 15 -13.54 -13.51 2.02
N VAL A 16 -12.44 -14.22 1.84
CA VAL A 16 -12.36 -15.40 0.97
C VAL A 16 -11.80 -16.57 1.77
N GLU A 17 -12.45 -17.73 1.65
CA GLU A 17 -11.94 -19.00 2.13
C GLU A 17 -11.64 -19.89 0.93
N VAL A 18 -10.44 -20.46 0.88
CA VAL A 18 -10.01 -21.38 -0.19
C VAL A 18 -9.66 -22.72 0.43
N VAL A 19 -10.28 -23.79 -0.06
CA VAL A 19 -9.88 -25.16 0.26
C VAL A 19 -8.84 -25.61 -0.76
N VAL A 20 -7.64 -25.92 -0.30
CA VAL A 20 -6.56 -26.43 -1.15
C VAL A 20 -6.39 -27.94 -0.96
N GLU A 21 -5.97 -28.64 -2.01
CA GLU A 21 -5.64 -30.06 -1.99
C GLU A 21 -4.22 -30.30 -2.54
N THR A 22 -3.44 -31.14 -1.87
CA THR A 22 -2.15 -31.61 -2.39
C THR A 22 -2.33 -32.84 -3.27
N LYS A 23 -1.35 -33.15 -4.12
CA LYS A 23 -1.28 -34.41 -4.89
C LYS A 23 -1.39 -35.68 -4.03
N SER A 24 -1.08 -35.58 -2.73
CA SER A 24 -1.21 -36.67 -1.76
C SER A 24 -2.60 -36.78 -1.11
N GLY A 25 -3.56 -35.95 -1.49
CA GLY A 25 -4.92 -35.93 -0.95
C GLY A 25 -5.05 -35.28 0.43
N LYS A 26 -4.07 -34.46 0.86
CA LYS A 26 -4.21 -33.63 2.07
C LYS A 26 -4.94 -32.35 1.74
N HIS A 27 -5.83 -31.92 2.64
CA HIS A 27 -6.60 -30.68 2.52
C HIS A 27 -6.29 -29.69 3.64
N ALA A 28 -6.42 -28.41 3.34
CA ALA A 28 -6.51 -27.35 4.33
C ALA A 28 -7.34 -26.17 3.80
N THR A 29 -7.87 -25.36 4.70
CA THR A 29 -8.58 -24.13 4.35
C THR A 29 -7.70 -22.92 4.67
N GLY A 30 -7.46 -22.08 3.68
CA GLY A 30 -6.84 -20.76 3.83
C GLY A 30 -7.88 -19.65 3.91
N LEU A 31 -7.49 -18.53 4.53
CA LEU A 31 -8.34 -17.36 4.71
C LEU A 31 -7.63 -16.10 4.18
N GLY A 32 -8.38 -15.26 3.48
CA GLY A 32 -7.98 -13.92 3.07
C GLY A 32 -9.05 -12.89 3.35
N SER A 33 -8.63 -11.64 3.59
CA SER A 33 -9.54 -10.54 3.95
C SER A 33 -8.95 -9.21 3.52
N MET A 34 -9.73 -8.35 2.86
CA MET A 34 -9.32 -6.98 2.51
C MET A 34 -10.53 -6.02 2.46
N PRO A 35 -10.39 -4.75 2.87
CA PRO A 35 -11.37 -3.73 2.55
C PRO A 35 -11.52 -3.55 1.04
N VAL A 36 -12.75 -3.28 0.58
CA VAL A 36 -13.01 -3.01 -0.85
C VAL A 36 -12.20 -1.81 -1.34
N GLY A 37 -12.02 -0.76 -0.52
CA GLY A 37 -11.05 0.30 -0.83
C GLY A 37 -11.36 1.17 -2.06
N ASN A 38 -12.57 1.06 -2.62
CA ASN A 38 -13.04 1.70 -3.85
C ASN A 38 -12.73 3.21 -3.95
N VAL A 39 -12.84 3.96 -2.85
CA VAL A 39 -12.61 5.41 -2.86
C VAL A 39 -11.14 5.77 -3.16
N TRP A 40 -10.19 4.92 -2.77
CA TRP A 40 -8.77 5.11 -3.03
C TRP A 40 -8.32 4.42 -4.33
N ALA A 41 -8.81 3.19 -4.56
CA ALA A 41 -8.41 2.39 -5.71
C ALA A 41 -9.04 2.88 -7.03
N TRP A 42 -10.27 3.42 -6.96
CA TRP A 42 -11.02 3.93 -8.11
C TRP A 42 -11.57 5.36 -7.85
N PRO A 43 -10.71 6.39 -7.79
CA PRO A 43 -11.10 7.77 -7.50
C PRO A 43 -11.73 8.46 -8.72
N SER A 44 -12.88 7.97 -9.19
CA SER A 44 -13.58 8.46 -10.39
C SER A 44 -14.53 9.62 -10.10
N ASP A 45 -14.61 10.58 -11.03
CA ASP A 45 -15.67 11.60 -11.09
C ASP A 45 -16.85 11.18 -11.98
N LYS A 46 -16.74 10.05 -12.68
CA LYS A 46 -17.76 9.52 -13.60
C LYS A 46 -18.51 8.32 -13.04
N VAL A 47 -17.85 7.54 -12.18
CA VAL A 47 -18.42 6.39 -11.49
C VAL A 47 -18.62 6.76 -10.03
N SER A 48 -19.83 6.53 -9.52
CA SER A 48 -20.12 6.85 -8.13
C SER A 48 -19.34 5.90 -7.19
N PRO A 49 -19.02 6.32 -5.95
CA PRO A 49 -18.38 5.42 -5.00
C PRO A 49 -19.16 4.13 -4.76
N ASP A 50 -20.49 4.18 -4.68
CA ASP A 50 -21.31 2.98 -4.48
C ASP A 50 -21.27 2.03 -5.70
N ASP A 51 -21.25 2.57 -6.93
CA ASP A 51 -21.12 1.75 -8.14
C ASP A 51 -19.74 1.11 -8.26
N ALA A 52 -18.68 1.84 -7.90
CA ALA A 52 -17.32 1.31 -7.85
C ALA A 52 -17.19 0.23 -6.76
N GLU A 53 -17.79 0.43 -5.59
CA GLU A 53 -17.84 -0.56 -4.50
C GLU A 53 -18.51 -1.85 -4.98
N LYS A 54 -19.66 -1.74 -5.65
CA LYS A 54 -20.37 -2.89 -6.22
C LYS A 54 -19.52 -3.62 -7.26
N ALA A 55 -18.98 -2.90 -8.24
CA ALA A 55 -18.16 -3.50 -9.30
C ALA A 55 -16.94 -4.25 -8.75
N MET A 56 -16.28 -3.70 -7.72
CA MET A 56 -15.14 -4.35 -7.08
C MET A 56 -15.53 -5.59 -6.26
N MET A 57 -16.72 -5.61 -5.64
CA MET A 57 -17.22 -6.82 -4.99
C MET A 57 -17.56 -7.90 -6.03
N ASP A 58 -18.24 -7.54 -7.12
CA ASP A 58 -18.55 -8.45 -8.24
C ASP A 58 -17.24 -9.00 -8.86
N PHE A 59 -16.18 -8.17 -8.94
CA PHE A 59 -14.85 -8.61 -9.39
C PHE A 59 -14.22 -9.63 -8.44
N GLY A 60 -14.29 -9.40 -7.12
CA GLY A 60 -13.78 -10.35 -6.13
C GLY A 60 -14.44 -11.73 -6.22
N GLU A 61 -15.76 -11.78 -6.49
CA GLU A 61 -16.48 -13.03 -6.74
C GLU A 61 -15.98 -13.71 -8.03
N GLN A 62 -15.89 -12.99 -9.15
CA GLN A 62 -15.42 -13.57 -10.42
C GLN A 62 -13.95 -14.00 -10.38
N ALA A 63 -13.10 -13.33 -9.61
CA ALA A 63 -11.73 -13.79 -9.38
C ALA A 63 -11.71 -15.17 -8.69
N CYS A 64 -12.64 -15.43 -7.76
CA CYS A 64 -12.76 -16.74 -7.11
C CYS A 64 -13.27 -17.81 -8.09
N ASP A 65 -14.18 -17.46 -9.01
CA ASP A 65 -14.62 -18.36 -10.07
C ASP A 65 -13.46 -18.76 -10.99
N LEU A 66 -12.57 -17.82 -11.34
CA LEU A 66 -11.35 -18.12 -12.10
C LEU A 66 -10.45 -19.12 -11.36
N ALA A 67 -10.28 -18.96 -10.04
CA ALA A 67 -9.49 -19.90 -9.24
C ALA A 67 -10.08 -21.32 -9.23
N MET A 68 -11.41 -21.45 -9.25
CA MET A 68 -12.08 -22.77 -9.34
C MET A 68 -11.90 -23.45 -10.70
N LEU A 69 -11.60 -22.69 -11.75
CA LEU A 69 -11.34 -23.20 -13.09
C LEU A 69 -9.85 -23.50 -13.34
N PHE A 70 -8.97 -23.24 -12.37
CA PHE A 70 -7.55 -23.53 -12.51
C PHE A 70 -7.34 -25.06 -12.64
N PRO A 71 -6.79 -25.56 -13.76
CA PRO A 71 -6.92 -26.97 -14.14
C PRO A 71 -5.89 -27.90 -13.47
N ASP A 72 -4.84 -27.34 -12.86
CA ASP A 72 -3.65 -28.08 -12.47
C ASP A 72 -3.21 -27.83 -11.02
N TYR A 73 -2.25 -28.62 -10.55
CA TYR A 73 -1.58 -28.38 -9.27
C TYR A 73 -0.40 -27.44 -9.48
N SER A 74 -0.40 -26.30 -8.80
CA SER A 74 0.76 -25.41 -8.77
C SER A 74 0.96 -24.78 -7.39
N ASP A 75 1.99 -23.95 -7.28
CA ASP A 75 2.32 -23.18 -6.09
C ASP A 75 1.54 -21.85 -6.06
N PRO A 76 1.43 -21.15 -4.91
CA PRO A 76 0.53 -20.02 -4.77
C PRO A 76 0.92 -18.82 -5.65
N ILE A 77 2.20 -18.66 -6.01
CA ILE A 77 2.66 -17.57 -6.86
C ILE A 77 2.17 -17.81 -8.29
N ASP A 78 2.38 -19.02 -8.79
CA ASP A 78 2.04 -19.40 -10.15
C ASP A 78 0.53 -19.43 -10.39
N ILE A 79 -0.25 -19.96 -9.44
CA ILE A 79 -1.73 -19.92 -9.49
C ILE A 79 -2.22 -18.48 -9.65
N VAL A 80 -1.74 -17.58 -8.79
CA VAL A 80 -2.19 -16.18 -8.78
C VAL A 80 -1.73 -15.45 -10.04
N TYR A 81 -0.49 -15.67 -10.47
CA TYR A 81 0.06 -15.09 -11.71
C TYR A 81 -0.75 -15.49 -12.95
N HIS A 82 -1.18 -16.75 -13.04
CA HIS A 82 -2.01 -17.20 -14.16
C HIS A 82 -3.43 -16.63 -14.11
N ILE A 83 -4.04 -16.58 -12.92
CA ILE A 83 -5.39 -16.02 -12.73
C ILE A 83 -5.39 -14.51 -13.02
N SER A 84 -4.35 -13.79 -12.62
CA SER A 84 -4.28 -12.33 -12.80
C SER A 84 -4.18 -11.91 -14.27
N GLY A 85 -3.78 -12.82 -15.17
CA GLY A 85 -3.83 -12.61 -16.62
C GLY A 85 -5.24 -12.27 -17.16
N GLU A 86 -6.30 -12.66 -16.45
CA GLU A 86 -7.69 -12.39 -16.84
C GLU A 86 -8.25 -11.10 -16.20
N TYR A 87 -7.53 -10.45 -15.27
CA TYR A 87 -8.04 -9.30 -14.52
C TYR A 87 -8.41 -8.12 -15.43
N ALA A 88 -7.54 -7.78 -16.38
CA ALA A 88 -7.81 -6.70 -17.33
C ALA A 88 -9.01 -6.98 -18.25
N HIS A 89 -9.39 -8.25 -18.44
CA HIS A 89 -10.63 -8.61 -19.14
C HIS A 89 -11.84 -8.40 -18.23
N LEU A 90 -11.81 -8.92 -17.00
CA LEU A 90 -12.87 -8.73 -16.01
C LEU A 90 -13.13 -7.26 -15.69
N GLY A 91 -12.06 -6.46 -15.55
CA GLY A 91 -12.13 -5.02 -15.31
C GLY A 91 -12.74 -4.23 -16.47
N LYS A 92 -12.91 -4.84 -17.65
CA LYS A 92 -13.69 -4.28 -18.75
C LYS A 92 -15.12 -4.80 -18.78
N ILE A 93 -15.32 -6.09 -18.60
CA ILE A 93 -16.63 -6.74 -18.74
C ILE A 93 -17.57 -6.35 -17.59
N ILE A 94 -17.11 -6.41 -16.33
CA ILE A 94 -17.97 -6.14 -15.16
C ILE A 94 -18.53 -4.70 -15.21
N PRO A 95 -17.71 -3.65 -15.45
CA PRO A 95 -18.25 -2.30 -15.61
C PRO A 95 -19.21 -2.16 -16.80
N GLN A 96 -18.99 -2.88 -17.91
CA GLN A 96 -19.91 -2.86 -19.06
C GLN A 96 -21.28 -3.47 -18.72
N GLU A 97 -21.30 -4.60 -18.02
CA GLU A 97 -22.53 -5.26 -17.57
C GLU A 97 -23.31 -4.38 -16.58
N LEU A 98 -22.59 -3.70 -15.69
CA LEU A 98 -23.12 -2.70 -14.75
C LEU A 98 -23.44 -1.35 -15.41
N LYS A 99 -23.13 -1.18 -16.71
CA LYS A 99 -23.34 0.06 -17.50
C LYS A 99 -22.63 1.28 -16.92
N LEU A 100 -21.44 1.08 -16.37
CA LEU A 100 -20.61 2.14 -15.83
C LEU A 100 -19.92 2.93 -16.97
N ALA A 101 -19.54 4.17 -16.66
CA ALA A 101 -19.01 5.11 -17.65
C ALA A 101 -17.56 4.85 -18.08
N GLU A 102 -16.84 3.99 -17.36
CA GLU A 102 -15.44 3.63 -17.63
C GLU A 102 -15.11 2.23 -17.12
N SER A 103 -14.00 1.67 -17.59
CA SER A 103 -13.45 0.40 -17.09
C SER A 103 -12.90 0.56 -15.68
N MET A 104 -12.80 -0.56 -14.97
CA MET A 104 -12.17 -0.62 -13.66
C MET A 104 -10.68 -0.27 -13.81
N PRO A 105 -10.13 0.59 -12.94
CA PRO A 105 -8.70 0.82 -12.89
C PRO A 105 -7.98 -0.43 -12.39
N GLU A 106 -6.81 -0.71 -12.95
CA GLU A 106 -5.96 -1.84 -12.58
C GLU A 106 -5.70 -1.94 -11.06
N LEU A 107 -5.46 -0.81 -10.39
CA LEU A 107 -5.32 -0.79 -8.92
C LEU A 107 -6.57 -1.34 -8.21
N ALA A 108 -7.77 -1.06 -8.71
CA ALA A 108 -9.01 -1.57 -8.15
C ALA A 108 -9.20 -3.08 -8.43
N GLU A 109 -8.76 -3.55 -9.60
CA GLU A 109 -8.72 -4.99 -9.93
C GLU A 109 -7.84 -5.75 -8.92
N LEU A 110 -6.62 -5.26 -8.69
CA LEU A 110 -5.68 -5.84 -7.70
C LEU A 110 -6.26 -5.85 -6.28
N VAL A 111 -6.89 -4.74 -5.86
CA VAL A 111 -7.51 -4.65 -4.53
C VAL A 111 -8.65 -5.64 -4.35
N ALA A 112 -9.53 -5.72 -5.33
CA ALA A 112 -10.67 -6.65 -5.32
C ALA A 112 -10.23 -8.12 -5.28
N ALA A 113 -9.14 -8.47 -5.97
CA ALA A 113 -8.60 -9.82 -6.01
C ALA A 113 -7.71 -10.20 -4.80
N SER A 114 -7.12 -9.22 -4.10
CA SER A 114 -6.14 -9.48 -3.04
C SER A 114 -6.58 -10.44 -1.91
N PRO A 115 -7.87 -10.55 -1.51
CA PRO A 115 -8.29 -11.56 -0.55
C PRO A 115 -8.15 -12.99 -1.06
N LEU A 116 -8.36 -13.24 -2.35
CA LEU A 116 -8.18 -14.56 -2.95
C LEU A 116 -6.72 -14.99 -2.92
N ASP A 117 -5.82 -14.10 -3.34
CA ASP A 117 -4.37 -14.32 -3.26
C ASP A 117 -3.93 -14.64 -1.82
N ALA A 118 -4.37 -13.84 -0.84
CA ALA A 118 -4.10 -14.09 0.56
C ALA A 118 -4.60 -15.48 1.04
N ALA A 119 -5.80 -15.88 0.64
CA ALA A 119 -6.39 -17.17 0.99
C ALA A 119 -5.63 -18.35 0.37
N ILE A 120 -5.18 -18.23 -0.89
CA ILE A 120 -4.37 -19.23 -1.57
C ILE A 120 -3.03 -19.42 -0.85
N HIS A 121 -2.34 -18.32 -0.51
CA HIS A 121 -1.08 -18.38 0.26
C HIS A 121 -1.27 -19.02 1.65
N ASP A 122 -2.30 -18.60 2.40
CA ASP A 122 -2.60 -19.15 3.72
C ASP A 122 -2.92 -20.65 3.64
N GLY A 123 -3.75 -21.05 2.67
CA GLY A 123 -4.11 -22.45 2.43
C GLY A 123 -2.89 -23.30 2.10
N PHE A 124 -2.02 -22.80 1.22
CA PHE A 124 -0.79 -23.49 0.83
C PHE A 124 0.18 -23.69 2.02
N GLY A 125 0.35 -22.68 2.87
CA GLY A 125 1.13 -22.83 4.10
C GLY A 125 0.53 -23.89 5.02
N ARG A 126 -0.78 -23.81 5.28
CA ARG A 126 -1.49 -24.73 6.19
C ARG A 126 -1.44 -26.18 5.74
N VAL A 127 -1.68 -26.47 4.47
CA VAL A 127 -1.67 -27.86 3.96
C VAL A 127 -0.29 -28.49 4.05
N ASN A 128 0.76 -27.67 3.98
CA ASN A 128 2.15 -28.06 4.19
C ASN A 128 2.62 -27.98 5.65
N GLN A 129 1.74 -27.57 6.57
CA GLN A 129 2.03 -27.38 8.01
C GLN A 129 3.20 -26.43 8.28
N ILE A 130 3.34 -25.40 7.46
CA ILE A 130 4.34 -24.34 7.60
C ILE A 130 3.68 -22.96 7.48
N ASN A 131 4.36 -21.91 7.93
CA ASN A 131 3.92 -20.56 7.63
C ASN A 131 4.07 -20.30 6.12
N SER A 132 3.12 -19.62 5.48
CA SER A 132 3.11 -19.39 4.03
C SER A 132 4.37 -18.68 3.53
N TYR A 133 4.88 -17.70 4.28
CA TYR A 133 6.14 -17.03 3.95
C TYR A 133 7.35 -17.98 3.96
N ASN A 134 7.30 -19.05 4.75
CA ASN A 134 8.35 -20.08 4.80
C ASN A 134 8.29 -21.06 3.61
N ALA A 135 7.23 -20.99 2.80
CA ALA A 135 7.02 -21.80 1.60
C ALA A 135 7.48 -21.10 0.31
N LEU A 136 8.33 -20.06 0.41
CA LEU A 136 8.75 -19.20 -0.71
C LEU A 136 10.08 -19.61 -1.37
N SER A 137 10.59 -20.80 -1.06
CA SER A 137 11.85 -21.31 -1.61
C SER A 137 11.61 -22.27 -2.78
N LYS A 138 12.67 -22.60 -3.52
CA LYS A 138 12.67 -23.62 -4.59
C LYS A 138 12.19 -25.03 -4.17
N GLN A 139 12.02 -25.27 -2.87
CA GLN A 139 11.42 -26.52 -2.39
C GLN A 139 9.92 -26.58 -2.69
N PHE A 140 9.26 -25.42 -2.72
CA PHE A 140 7.82 -25.28 -2.81
C PHE A 140 7.36 -24.49 -4.04
N ILE A 141 8.16 -23.51 -4.46
CA ILE A 141 7.91 -22.67 -5.63
C ILE A 141 8.62 -23.28 -6.84
N HIS A 142 7.89 -23.49 -7.93
CA HIS A 142 8.40 -24.17 -9.11
C HIS A 142 9.34 -23.26 -9.93
N GLU A 143 8.84 -22.10 -10.31
CA GLU A 143 9.55 -21.14 -11.15
C GLU A 143 10.46 -20.23 -10.31
N ASP A 144 11.58 -19.80 -10.89
CA ASP A 144 12.40 -18.75 -10.30
C ASP A 144 11.84 -17.36 -10.63
N LEU A 145 12.37 -16.33 -9.97
CA LEU A 145 11.89 -14.96 -10.12
C LEU A 145 12.04 -14.38 -11.53
N SER A 146 12.88 -14.95 -12.41
CA SER A 146 13.00 -14.47 -13.80
C SER A 146 11.76 -14.74 -14.65
N THR A 147 10.93 -15.72 -14.27
CA THR A 147 9.65 -15.99 -14.93
C THR A 147 8.65 -14.84 -14.74
N TYR A 148 8.71 -14.16 -13.58
CA TYR A 148 7.79 -13.07 -13.23
C TYR A 148 8.38 -11.67 -13.40
N LEU A 149 9.72 -11.58 -13.48
CA LEU A 149 10.47 -10.33 -13.59
C LEU A 149 11.28 -10.30 -14.91
N ASP A 150 12.61 -10.41 -14.82
CA ASP A 150 13.51 -10.48 -15.97
C ASP A 150 14.72 -11.38 -15.68
N ASP A 151 15.56 -11.59 -16.70
CA ASP A 151 16.73 -12.49 -16.67
C ASP A 151 17.74 -12.19 -15.55
N GLN A 152 17.74 -10.98 -14.98
CA GLN A 152 18.63 -10.64 -13.86
C GLN A 152 18.30 -11.48 -12.61
N PHE A 153 17.06 -11.97 -12.48
CA PHE A 153 16.58 -12.74 -11.34
C PHE A 153 16.68 -14.27 -11.52
N LYS A 154 17.38 -14.72 -12.56
CA LYS A 154 17.51 -16.14 -12.86
C LYS A 154 18.16 -16.91 -11.72
N GLY A 155 17.52 -18.01 -11.31
CA GLY A 155 17.91 -18.85 -10.19
C GLY A 155 17.63 -18.26 -8.80
N GLU A 156 16.98 -17.10 -8.72
CA GLU A 156 16.62 -16.46 -7.46
C GLU A 156 15.18 -16.74 -7.07
N TYR A 157 14.96 -16.93 -5.77
CA TYR A 157 13.66 -17.26 -5.20
C TYR A 157 13.31 -16.27 -4.09
N LEU A 158 12.01 -16.14 -3.81
CA LEU A 158 11.48 -15.17 -2.85
C LEU A 158 12.01 -15.34 -1.43
N ASP A 159 12.44 -16.55 -1.04
CA ASP A 159 13.06 -16.82 0.26
C ASP A 159 14.41 -16.10 0.46
N GLN A 160 15.09 -15.70 -0.62
CA GLN A 160 16.29 -14.85 -0.56
C GLN A 160 15.97 -13.40 -0.17
N TYR A 161 14.71 -12.99 -0.39
CA TYR A 161 14.23 -11.61 -0.23
C TYR A 161 13.25 -11.45 0.92
N THR A 162 13.01 -12.49 1.72
CA THR A 162 12.04 -12.47 2.81
C THR A 162 12.54 -13.20 4.07
N LEU A 163 12.26 -12.65 5.24
CA LEU A 163 12.69 -13.20 6.53
C LEU A 163 11.92 -14.48 6.90
N ARG A 164 12.63 -15.50 7.39
CA ARG A 164 12.05 -16.76 7.92
C ARG A 164 11.49 -16.63 9.33
N GLU A 165 11.95 -15.63 10.07
CA GLU A 165 11.39 -15.21 11.34
C GLU A 165 10.83 -13.79 11.20
N PRO A 166 9.55 -13.54 11.54
CA PRO A 166 8.97 -12.22 11.40
C PRO A 166 9.60 -11.25 12.40
N LYS A 167 9.83 -9.99 12.01
CA LYS A 167 10.23 -8.94 12.96
C LYS A 167 9.17 -8.82 14.05
N ALA A 168 9.54 -9.13 15.29
CA ALA A 168 8.61 -9.11 16.44
C ALA A 168 8.11 -7.70 16.79
N ARG A 169 8.85 -6.66 16.40
CA ARG A 169 8.52 -5.24 16.61
C ARG A 169 8.89 -4.46 15.36
N MET A 170 8.00 -3.57 14.95
CA MET A 170 8.20 -2.65 13.83
C MET A 170 7.54 -1.31 14.16
N PRO A 171 8.02 -0.19 13.60
CA PRO A 171 7.32 1.07 13.72
C PRO A 171 5.99 1.01 12.95
N LEU A 172 4.98 1.70 13.47
CA LEU A 172 3.71 1.92 12.78
C LEU A 172 3.57 3.41 12.51
N TYR A 173 3.37 3.76 11.23
CA TYR A 173 3.08 5.13 10.84
C TYR A 173 1.63 5.48 11.20
N HIS A 174 1.46 6.48 12.06
CA HIS A 174 0.16 7.07 12.33
C HIS A 174 -0.17 8.10 11.27
N LEU A 175 -1.29 7.90 10.57
CA LEU A 175 -1.78 8.85 9.57
C LEU A 175 -2.31 10.10 10.27
N VAL A 176 -1.75 11.25 9.95
CA VAL A 176 -2.26 12.58 10.30
C VAL A 176 -2.98 13.11 9.05
N GLY A 177 -4.27 12.81 8.96
CA GLY A 177 -5.15 13.21 7.86
C GLY A 177 -5.35 14.73 7.80
N ALA A 178 -5.74 15.24 6.63
CA ALA A 178 -5.93 16.68 6.41
C ALA A 178 -7.01 17.32 7.31
N LEU A 179 -7.95 16.53 7.84
CA LEU A 179 -9.03 16.99 8.72
C LEU A 179 -8.79 16.61 10.19
N ASP A 180 -7.68 15.94 10.49
CA ASP A 180 -7.44 15.45 11.85
C ASP A 180 -7.03 16.62 12.75
N PRO A 181 -7.69 16.78 13.92
CA PRO A 181 -7.38 17.81 14.89
C PRO A 181 -5.92 17.72 15.35
N LEU A 182 -5.15 18.80 15.19
CA LEU A 182 -3.82 18.89 15.78
C LEU A 182 -3.93 19.31 17.25
N THR A 183 -4.87 20.19 17.55
CA THR A 183 -5.07 20.74 18.89
C THR A 183 -6.54 20.76 19.29
N ALA A 184 -6.82 21.06 20.55
CA ALA A 184 -8.19 21.19 21.03
C ALA A 184 -8.97 22.32 20.33
N ALA A 185 -8.28 23.30 19.75
CA ALA A 185 -8.92 24.39 18.99
C ALA A 185 -9.53 23.91 17.66
N ASP A 186 -9.05 22.78 17.12
CA ASP A 186 -9.57 22.19 15.89
C ASP A 186 -10.84 21.35 16.14
N ILE A 187 -11.20 21.11 17.41
CA ILE A 187 -12.35 20.30 17.79
C ILE A 187 -13.58 21.20 18.00
N THR A 188 -14.52 21.15 17.05
CA THR A 188 -15.84 21.78 17.22
C THR A 188 -16.71 21.06 18.24
N LYS A 189 -16.69 19.72 18.23
CA LYS A 189 -17.44 18.87 19.16
C LYS A 189 -16.71 17.57 19.38
N ARG A 190 -16.41 17.27 20.65
CA ARG A 190 -15.80 15.99 21.02
C ARG A 190 -16.76 14.82 20.81
N ILE A 191 -16.23 13.71 20.31
CA ILE A 191 -16.94 12.44 20.13
C ILE A 191 -17.13 11.76 21.49
N ASN A 192 -16.13 11.85 22.38
CA ASN A 192 -16.13 11.24 23.72
C ASN A 192 -16.37 9.72 23.73
N ASP A 193 -15.83 8.99 22.75
CA ASP A 193 -15.87 7.52 22.67
C ASP A 193 -14.75 6.81 23.45
N LYS A 194 -14.01 7.58 24.27
CA LYS A 194 -12.83 7.18 25.07
C LYS A 194 -11.55 7.00 24.25
N LEU A 195 -11.54 7.33 22.96
CA LEU A 195 -10.31 7.42 22.17
C LEU A 195 -9.76 8.86 22.18
N PRO A 196 -8.44 9.03 21.94
CA PRO A 196 -7.84 10.34 21.68
C PRO A 196 -8.49 11.05 20.47
N GLU A 197 -8.53 12.38 20.52
CA GLU A 197 -9.16 13.21 19.48
C GLU A 197 -8.20 14.24 18.88
N THR A 198 -7.10 14.55 19.57
CA THR A 198 -6.04 15.44 19.07
C THR A 198 -4.72 14.69 18.87
N LEU A 199 -3.85 15.23 18.02
CA LEU A 199 -2.53 14.65 17.79
C LEU A 199 -1.70 14.45 19.09
N PRO A 200 -1.62 15.40 20.04
CA PRO A 200 -0.95 15.18 21.33
C PRO A 200 -1.54 14.04 22.15
N GLU A 201 -2.87 13.90 22.16
CA GLU A 201 -3.52 12.80 22.87
C GLU A 201 -3.15 11.45 22.22
N TRP A 202 -3.13 11.36 20.89
CA TRP A 202 -2.69 10.15 20.17
C TRP A 202 -1.20 9.83 20.40
N ILE A 203 -0.33 10.84 20.37
CA ILE A 203 1.10 10.68 20.67
C ILE A 203 1.31 10.09 22.07
N ASN A 204 0.58 10.59 23.07
CA ASN A 204 0.67 10.09 24.44
C ASN A 204 0.05 8.69 24.60
N TYR A 205 -1.08 8.44 23.95
CA TYR A 205 -1.82 7.19 24.08
C TYR A 205 -1.11 6.00 23.42
N ASN A 206 -0.63 6.16 22.18
CA ASN A 206 0.04 5.08 21.43
C ASN A 206 1.56 5.16 21.45
N GLY A 207 2.12 6.23 22.02
CA GLY A 207 3.55 6.44 22.06
C GLY A 207 4.18 6.74 20.69
N LEU A 208 3.43 7.37 19.78
CA LEU A 208 3.77 7.56 18.37
C LEU A 208 5.18 8.13 18.14
N THR A 209 5.88 7.61 17.15
CA THR A 209 7.20 8.10 16.68
C THR A 209 7.33 8.17 15.16
N HIS A 210 6.33 7.67 14.43
CA HIS A 210 6.32 7.68 12.97
C HIS A 210 4.97 8.25 12.55
N LEU A 211 4.97 9.39 11.86
CA LEU A 211 3.74 10.08 11.48
C LEU A 211 3.71 10.33 9.98
N LYS A 212 2.62 9.91 9.32
CA LYS A 212 2.38 10.14 7.90
C LYS A 212 1.48 11.35 7.75
N ILE A 213 2.01 12.46 7.23
CA ILE A 213 1.28 13.72 7.07
C ILE A 213 0.64 13.74 5.69
N LYS A 214 -0.70 13.73 5.64
CA LYS A 214 -1.43 13.93 4.38
C LYS A 214 -1.40 15.40 3.98
N LEU A 215 -1.05 15.63 2.73
CA LEU A 215 -0.93 16.93 2.10
C LEU A 215 -2.03 17.11 1.04
N ASN A 216 -2.23 18.35 0.62
CA ASN A 216 -3.20 18.73 -0.41
C ASN A 216 -2.59 18.62 -1.81
N GLY A 217 -1.34 19.08 -1.99
CA GLY A 217 -0.56 18.95 -3.21
C GLY A 217 -0.87 19.95 -4.32
N ASP A 218 -1.91 20.79 -4.16
CA ASP A 218 -2.23 21.92 -5.03
C ASP A 218 -2.39 23.26 -4.27
N ASP A 219 -2.08 23.29 -2.97
CA ASP A 219 -2.02 24.49 -2.14
C ASP A 219 -0.73 24.48 -1.30
N LEU A 220 0.29 25.16 -1.82
CA LEU A 220 1.64 25.13 -1.26
C LEU A 220 1.72 25.78 0.13
N ASP A 221 0.98 26.88 0.34
CA ASP A 221 0.95 27.54 1.63
C ASP A 221 0.29 26.66 2.68
N TRP A 222 -0.81 25.99 2.32
CA TRP A 222 -1.47 25.04 3.20
C TRP A 222 -0.57 23.84 3.52
N ASP A 223 0.10 23.26 2.53
CA ASP A 223 0.98 22.10 2.70
C ASP A 223 2.17 22.41 3.63
N VAL A 224 2.82 23.56 3.41
CA VAL A 224 3.94 24.02 4.24
C VAL A 224 3.48 24.24 5.67
N ASN A 225 2.38 24.98 5.85
CA ASN A 225 1.84 25.27 7.17
C ASN A 225 1.37 23.99 7.90
N ARG A 226 0.84 23.00 7.17
CA ARG A 226 0.41 21.72 7.75
C ARG A 226 1.56 20.99 8.42
N VAL A 227 2.70 20.87 7.75
CA VAL A 227 3.87 20.17 8.30
C VAL A 227 4.50 20.95 9.44
N LEU A 228 4.61 22.27 9.33
CA LEU A 228 5.15 23.09 10.42
C LEU A 228 4.28 23.04 11.68
N ALA A 229 2.95 23.03 11.52
CA ALA A 229 2.03 22.87 12.64
C ALA A 229 2.11 21.48 13.28
N VAL A 230 2.20 20.42 12.46
CA VAL A 230 2.42 19.04 12.96
C VAL A 230 3.74 18.95 13.71
N GLU A 231 4.83 19.52 13.18
CA GLU A 231 6.13 19.58 13.85
C GLU A 231 6.02 20.26 15.20
N GLN A 232 5.45 21.46 15.26
CA GLN A 232 5.35 22.22 16.49
C GLN A 232 4.64 21.42 17.60
N VAL A 233 3.48 20.86 17.27
CA VAL A 233 2.65 20.09 18.21
C VAL A 233 3.32 18.78 18.62
N THR A 234 3.95 18.09 17.66
CA THR A 234 4.65 16.83 17.90
C THR A 234 5.88 17.07 18.78
N ALA A 235 6.73 18.04 18.44
CA ALA A 235 7.96 18.33 19.18
C ALA A 235 7.66 18.71 20.64
N GLU A 236 6.67 19.56 20.89
CA GLU A 236 6.24 19.90 22.25
C GLU A 236 5.79 18.66 23.02
N THR A 237 5.01 17.79 22.39
CA THR A 237 4.48 16.59 23.04
C THR A 237 5.57 15.55 23.30
N GLN A 238 6.47 15.33 22.33
CA GLN A 238 7.59 14.41 22.46
C GLN A 238 8.59 14.85 23.53
N ALA A 239 8.85 16.16 23.62
CA ALA A 239 9.68 16.72 24.68
C ALA A 239 9.11 16.39 26.08
N LYS A 240 7.80 16.50 26.28
CA LYS A 240 7.12 16.11 27.54
C LYS A 240 7.24 14.61 27.83
N ARG A 241 7.27 13.78 26.79
CA ARG A 241 7.50 12.32 26.90
C ARG A 241 8.97 11.95 27.11
N GLY A 242 9.91 12.89 26.97
CA GLY A 242 11.34 12.60 26.91
C GLY A 242 11.76 11.81 25.66
N CYS A 243 10.95 11.83 24.60
CA CYS A 243 11.27 11.19 23.33
C CYS A 243 11.99 12.18 22.41
N THR A 244 13.19 11.82 21.96
CA THR A 244 14.03 12.68 21.11
C THR A 244 14.05 12.26 19.65
N GLU A 245 13.50 11.10 19.32
CA GLU A 245 13.58 10.48 17.99
C GLU A 245 12.19 10.15 17.45
N TRP A 246 11.82 10.81 16.36
CA TRP A 246 10.63 10.53 15.57
C TRP A 246 10.82 11.01 14.13
N VAL A 247 10.02 10.50 13.21
CA VAL A 247 10.12 10.78 11.78
C VAL A 247 8.76 11.06 11.15
N TYR A 248 8.81 11.68 9.99
CA TYR A 248 7.67 12.00 9.14
C TYR A 248 7.77 11.33 7.79
N SER A 249 6.63 10.96 7.23
CA SER A 249 6.46 10.86 5.78
C SER A 249 5.43 11.87 5.32
N THR A 250 5.57 12.35 4.09
CA THR A 250 4.64 13.32 3.49
C THR A 250 4.01 12.74 2.24
N ASP A 251 2.70 12.83 2.13
CA ASP A 251 1.93 12.18 1.06
C ASP A 251 0.99 13.20 0.43
N PHE A 252 1.24 13.54 -0.84
CA PHE A 252 0.47 14.53 -1.61
C PHE A 252 -0.69 13.91 -2.38
N ASN A 253 -0.87 12.59 -2.31
CA ASN A 253 -1.98 11.89 -2.92
C ASN A 253 -2.12 12.20 -4.43
N GLU A 254 -0.99 12.25 -5.15
CA GLU A 254 -0.84 12.46 -6.60
C GLU A 254 -1.14 13.86 -7.13
N LYS A 255 -1.31 14.85 -6.26
CA LYS A 255 -1.83 16.18 -6.65
C LYS A 255 -0.79 17.19 -7.10
N CYS A 256 0.49 16.99 -6.81
CA CYS A 256 1.51 17.95 -7.23
C CYS A 256 1.56 18.05 -8.75
N GLN A 257 1.53 19.29 -9.24
CA GLN A 257 1.61 19.57 -10.67
C GLN A 257 2.92 19.09 -11.28
N ASP A 258 4.04 19.27 -10.58
CA ASP A 258 5.38 18.92 -11.06
C ASP A 258 6.40 18.81 -9.90
N ALA A 259 7.66 18.52 -10.26
CA ALA A 259 8.77 18.46 -9.32
C ALA A 259 9.12 19.82 -8.69
N ALA A 260 8.84 20.94 -9.36
CA ALA A 260 9.16 22.27 -8.84
C ALA A 260 8.31 22.60 -7.62
N TYR A 261 7.03 22.19 -7.63
CA TYR A 261 6.16 22.27 -6.45
C TYR A 261 6.78 21.58 -5.24
N VAL A 262 7.23 20.33 -5.41
CA VAL A 262 7.80 19.53 -4.32
C VAL A 262 9.13 20.12 -3.81
N LEU A 263 9.96 20.64 -4.71
CA LEU A 263 11.22 21.29 -4.35
C LEU A 263 10.99 22.58 -3.53
N GLU A 264 10.04 23.42 -3.96
CA GLU A 264 9.69 24.64 -3.23
C GLU A 264 9.08 24.30 -1.86
N PHE A 265 8.21 23.29 -1.80
CA PHE A 265 7.69 22.76 -0.53
C PHE A 265 8.82 22.39 0.43
N LEU A 266 9.78 21.56 0.00
CA LEU A 266 10.91 21.14 0.82
C LEU A 266 11.78 22.33 1.26
N ALA A 267 12.04 23.29 0.36
CA ALA A 267 12.82 24.47 0.66
C ALA A 267 12.15 25.33 1.74
N ARG A 268 10.82 25.53 1.65
CA ARG A 268 10.05 26.29 2.63
C ARG A 268 9.92 25.59 3.97
N ILE A 269 9.76 24.26 3.99
CA ILE A 269 9.83 23.49 5.25
C ILE A 269 11.19 23.67 5.90
N LYS A 270 12.28 23.54 5.15
CA LYS A 270 13.64 23.71 5.69
C LYS A 270 13.88 25.11 6.23
N ALA A 271 13.36 26.14 5.57
CA ALA A 271 13.46 27.52 6.04
C ALA A 271 12.62 27.78 7.31
N GLY A 272 11.41 27.19 7.41
CA GLY A 272 10.52 27.35 8.56
C GLY A 272 10.93 26.52 9.78
N SER A 273 11.41 25.29 9.55
CA SER A 273 11.94 24.39 10.58
C SER A 273 12.93 23.39 9.96
N PRO A 274 14.25 23.61 10.12
CA PRO A 274 15.25 22.64 9.68
C PRO A 274 15.04 21.25 10.29
N ALA A 275 14.59 21.20 11.55
CA ALA A 275 14.30 19.95 12.23
C ALA A 275 13.12 19.19 11.60
N ALA A 276 12.06 19.89 11.16
CA ALA A 276 10.96 19.26 10.42
C ALA A 276 11.46 18.66 9.10
N TYR A 277 12.27 19.42 8.34
CA TYR A 277 12.87 18.95 7.10
C TYR A 277 13.72 17.70 7.33
N ASP A 278 14.57 17.69 8.36
CA ASP A 278 15.43 16.55 8.67
C ASP A 278 14.61 15.31 9.05
N ARG A 279 13.48 15.49 9.74
CA ARG A 279 12.57 14.41 10.13
C ARG A 279 11.75 13.82 8.98
N ILE A 280 11.58 14.52 7.86
CA ILE A 280 10.96 13.92 6.66
C ILE A 280 11.87 12.80 6.15
N GLN A 281 11.44 11.55 6.34
CA GLN A 281 12.13 10.35 5.91
C GLN A 281 11.93 10.09 4.41
N TYR A 282 10.72 10.31 3.90
CA TYR A 282 10.39 10.13 2.48
C TYR A 282 9.16 10.93 2.05
N ILE A 283 9.04 11.12 0.74
CA ILE A 283 7.91 11.75 0.07
C ILE A 283 7.18 10.67 -0.72
N GLU A 284 5.88 10.56 -0.52
CA GLU A 284 5.04 9.53 -1.13
C GLU A 284 4.19 10.12 -2.25
N GLN A 285 4.19 9.40 -3.39
CA GLN A 285 3.38 9.62 -4.59
C GLN A 285 3.03 11.11 -4.82
N PRO A 286 4.05 11.97 -5.06
CA PRO A 286 3.81 13.40 -5.18
C PRO A 286 2.90 13.74 -6.37
N THR A 287 3.12 13.05 -7.49
CA THR A 287 2.47 13.31 -8.79
C THR A 287 1.61 12.14 -9.24
N SER A 288 0.85 12.34 -10.33
CA SER A 288 -0.03 11.34 -10.97
C SER A 288 0.52 9.90 -10.98
N ARG A 289 -0.32 8.93 -10.62
CA ARG A 289 -0.04 7.49 -10.77
C ARG A 289 0.13 7.04 -12.22
N HIS A 290 -0.38 7.80 -13.19
CA HIS A 290 -0.36 7.43 -14.61
C HIS A 290 1.00 7.72 -15.26
N LEU A 291 2.04 6.99 -14.84
CA LEU A 291 3.44 7.22 -15.22
C LEU A 291 3.66 7.28 -16.75
N LYS A 292 3.07 6.35 -17.50
CA LYS A 292 3.17 6.29 -18.97
C LYS A 292 2.53 7.49 -19.66
N ALA A 293 1.48 8.06 -19.08
CA ALA A 293 0.78 9.21 -19.62
C ALA A 293 1.51 10.54 -19.33
N HIS A 294 2.39 10.55 -18.33
CA HIS A 294 3.09 11.73 -17.84
C HIS A 294 4.62 11.54 -17.71
N PRO A 295 5.32 11.12 -18.79
CA PRO A 295 6.76 10.89 -18.75
C PRO A 295 7.57 12.16 -18.43
N GLU A 296 6.99 13.35 -18.58
CA GLU A 296 7.57 14.65 -18.24
C GLU A 296 7.73 14.89 -16.73
N LEU A 297 6.96 14.19 -15.88
CA LEU A 297 6.98 14.36 -14.42
C LEU A 297 8.18 13.66 -13.78
N LYS A 298 9.38 14.14 -14.12
CA LYS A 298 10.66 13.61 -13.63
C LYS A 298 10.99 14.15 -12.24
N LEU A 299 11.25 13.25 -11.29
CA LEU A 299 11.46 13.54 -9.86
C LEU A 299 12.92 13.43 -9.41
N HIS A 300 13.87 13.29 -10.35
CA HIS A 300 15.31 13.15 -10.04
C HIS A 300 15.87 14.25 -9.14
N GLU A 301 15.47 15.51 -9.34
CA GLU A 301 15.93 16.62 -8.50
C GLU A 301 15.35 16.57 -7.09
N VAL A 302 14.09 16.09 -6.96
CA VAL A 302 13.47 15.84 -5.65
C VAL A 302 14.20 14.70 -4.93
N ALA A 303 14.50 13.63 -5.66
CA ALA A 303 15.20 12.45 -5.14
C ALA A 303 16.61 12.74 -4.61
N LYS A 304 17.28 13.80 -5.09
CA LYS A 304 18.55 14.29 -4.50
C LYS A 304 18.38 14.85 -3.10
N GLN A 305 17.18 15.28 -2.72
CA GLN A 305 16.89 15.88 -1.42
C GLN A 305 16.34 14.84 -0.44
N LYS A 306 15.37 14.04 -0.86
CA LYS A 306 14.66 13.04 -0.04
C LYS A 306 14.25 11.84 -0.89
N PRO A 307 14.18 10.62 -0.32
CA PRO A 307 13.59 9.48 -1.01
C PRO A 307 12.18 9.78 -1.52
N VAL A 308 11.90 9.38 -2.76
CA VAL A 308 10.59 9.52 -3.40
C VAL A 308 10.01 8.14 -3.62
N VAL A 309 8.85 7.88 -3.02
CA VAL A 309 8.22 6.57 -2.93
C VAL A 309 7.00 6.51 -3.85
N LEU A 310 6.97 5.50 -4.72
CA LEU A 310 5.82 5.19 -5.56
C LEU A 310 4.81 4.37 -4.76
N ASP A 311 3.55 4.80 -4.72
CA ASP A 311 2.43 4.06 -4.14
C ASP A 311 1.38 3.73 -5.20
N GLU A 312 0.44 4.62 -5.48
CA GLU A 312 -0.71 4.34 -6.35
C GLU A 312 -0.33 3.92 -7.77
N GLY A 313 0.84 4.34 -8.26
CA GLY A 313 1.37 3.93 -9.56
C GLY A 313 2.11 2.61 -9.57
N LEU A 314 2.36 1.98 -8.41
CA LEU A 314 3.01 0.67 -8.31
C LEU A 314 1.96 -0.44 -8.43
N VAL A 315 1.75 -0.94 -9.66
CA VAL A 315 0.77 -1.99 -9.97
C VAL A 315 1.41 -3.26 -10.55
N ASP A 316 2.61 -3.16 -11.10
CA ASP A 316 3.32 -4.26 -11.76
C ASP A 316 4.84 -3.99 -11.83
N TYR A 317 5.59 -4.91 -12.45
CA TYR A 317 7.04 -4.74 -12.59
C TYR A 317 7.41 -3.63 -13.59
N GLU A 318 6.63 -3.44 -14.65
CA GLU A 318 6.89 -2.40 -15.65
C GLU A 318 6.77 -1.00 -15.04
N SER A 319 5.75 -0.76 -14.20
CA SER A 319 5.57 0.49 -13.46
C SER A 319 6.69 0.75 -12.47
N LEU A 320 7.22 -0.29 -11.79
CA LEU A 320 8.42 -0.15 -10.95
C LEU A 320 9.63 0.33 -11.76
N LEU A 321 9.90 -0.30 -12.92
CA LEU A 321 11.02 0.07 -13.79
C LEU A 321 10.87 1.50 -14.32
N LEU A 322 9.69 1.84 -14.82
CA LEU A 322 9.38 3.18 -15.34
C LEU A 322 9.48 4.24 -14.24
N ALA A 323 8.99 3.97 -13.04
CA ALA A 323 9.12 4.88 -11.91
C ALA A 323 10.58 5.16 -11.57
N ARG A 324 11.44 4.13 -11.60
CA ARG A 324 12.89 4.31 -11.41
C ARG A 324 13.49 5.23 -12.47
N GLU A 325 13.12 5.07 -13.73
CA GLU A 325 13.51 5.96 -14.83
C GLU A 325 12.92 7.38 -14.72
N MET A 326 11.86 7.55 -13.92
CA MET A 326 11.27 8.84 -13.61
C MET A 326 11.88 9.48 -12.36
N GLY A 327 12.77 8.80 -11.65
CA GLY A 327 13.46 9.33 -10.46
C GLY A 327 12.79 8.97 -9.14
N TYR A 328 11.86 8.02 -9.13
CA TYR A 328 11.43 7.38 -7.88
C TYR A 328 12.58 6.52 -7.33
N THR A 329 12.84 6.64 -6.04
CA THR A 329 13.93 5.94 -5.34
C THR A 329 13.41 4.96 -4.30
N GLY A 330 12.10 4.77 -4.22
CA GLY A 330 11.47 3.85 -3.30
C GLY A 330 10.07 3.43 -3.74
N VAL A 331 9.52 2.42 -3.07
CA VAL A 331 8.20 1.85 -3.36
C VAL A 331 7.43 1.54 -2.06
N ALA A 332 6.12 1.75 -2.12
CA ALA A 332 5.17 1.39 -1.07
C ALA A 332 4.48 0.06 -1.45
N LEU A 333 4.89 -0.99 -0.76
CA LEU A 333 4.33 -2.33 -0.89
C LEU A 333 3.09 -2.45 -0.02
N LYS A 334 2.04 -3.13 -0.51
CA LYS A 334 0.78 -3.26 0.22
C LYS A 334 0.16 -4.62 -0.04
N ALA A 335 -0.18 -5.32 1.04
CA ALA A 335 -0.94 -6.57 0.96
C ALA A 335 -2.27 -6.40 0.19
N CYS A 336 -2.86 -5.19 0.23
CA CYS A 336 -4.07 -4.88 -0.53
C CYS A 336 -3.87 -4.83 -2.05
N LYS A 337 -2.65 -4.81 -2.57
CA LYS A 337 -2.38 -4.93 -4.02
C LYS A 337 -2.10 -6.38 -4.45
N GLY A 338 -2.25 -7.34 -3.52
CA GLY A 338 -1.81 -8.73 -3.70
C GLY A 338 -0.57 -9.03 -2.88
N GLN A 339 -0.58 -10.17 -2.18
CA GLN A 339 0.58 -10.73 -1.52
C GLN A 339 1.63 -11.20 -2.54
N THR A 340 1.21 -11.85 -3.61
CA THR A 340 2.08 -12.36 -4.68
C THR A 340 2.86 -11.21 -5.33
N ASP A 341 2.16 -10.20 -5.83
CA ASP A 341 2.80 -9.03 -6.45
C ASP A 341 3.64 -8.25 -5.45
N SER A 342 3.17 -8.07 -4.21
CA SER A 342 3.98 -7.42 -3.17
C SER A 342 5.29 -8.14 -2.90
N LEU A 343 5.31 -9.47 -2.88
CA LEU A 343 6.52 -10.27 -2.66
C LEU A 343 7.48 -10.15 -3.85
N ILE A 344 6.97 -10.27 -5.07
CA ILE A 344 7.75 -10.16 -6.31
C ILE A 344 8.35 -8.76 -6.45
N LEU A 345 7.54 -7.72 -6.26
CA LEU A 345 8.00 -6.33 -6.33
C LEU A 345 8.94 -5.97 -5.18
N ALA A 346 8.78 -6.58 -3.99
CA ALA A 346 9.75 -6.43 -2.91
C ALA A 346 11.12 -7.00 -3.28
N ALA A 347 11.16 -8.18 -3.91
CA ALA A 347 12.42 -8.77 -4.37
C ALA A 347 13.09 -7.87 -5.43
N ALA A 348 12.31 -7.38 -6.39
CA ALA A 348 12.80 -6.46 -7.41
C ALA A 348 13.37 -5.17 -6.80
N ALA A 349 12.60 -4.53 -5.92
CA ALA A 349 12.99 -3.28 -5.27
C ALA A 349 14.23 -3.46 -4.36
N GLN A 350 14.33 -4.57 -3.61
CA GLN A 350 15.53 -4.89 -2.81
C GLN A 350 16.76 -5.03 -3.70
N LYS A 351 16.66 -5.82 -4.78
CA LYS A 351 17.79 -6.04 -5.70
C LYS A 351 18.24 -4.76 -6.40
N LEU A 352 17.28 -3.89 -6.73
CA LEU A 352 17.53 -2.60 -7.37
C LEU A 352 17.94 -1.50 -6.36
N GLY A 353 18.06 -1.83 -5.07
CA GLY A 353 18.52 -0.90 -4.03
C GLY A 353 17.54 0.23 -3.72
N LEU A 354 16.24 0.00 -3.91
CA LEU A 354 15.20 0.99 -3.66
C LEU A 354 14.85 1.06 -2.16
N PHE A 355 14.43 2.24 -1.71
CA PHE A 355 13.83 2.42 -0.39
C PHE A 355 12.50 1.66 -0.31
N LEU A 356 12.27 0.96 0.79
CA LEU A 356 11.08 0.14 0.98
C LEU A 356 10.26 0.64 2.15
N CYS A 357 8.96 0.75 1.93
CA CYS A 357 8.00 0.80 3.01
C CYS A 357 6.84 -0.15 2.72
N VAL A 358 6.30 -0.73 3.80
CA VAL A 358 5.08 -1.52 3.73
C VAL A 358 3.97 -0.69 4.35
N GLN A 359 2.89 -0.52 3.61
CA GLN A 359 1.75 0.30 3.99
C GLN A 359 0.47 -0.53 3.94
N ASP A 360 -0.59 -0.02 4.56
CA ASP A 360 -1.89 -0.66 4.55
C ASP A 360 -2.97 0.24 3.92
N LEU A 361 -4.21 -0.24 3.94
CA LEU A 361 -5.39 0.47 3.45
C LEU A 361 -6.32 0.84 4.63
N SER A 362 -5.74 1.25 5.76
CA SER A 362 -6.46 1.34 7.06
C SER A 362 -7.18 0.03 7.38
N CYS A 363 -6.45 -1.06 7.23
CA CYS A 363 -6.99 -2.41 7.30
C CYS A 363 -7.45 -2.75 8.72
N PRO A 364 -8.66 -3.32 8.95
CA PRO A 364 -9.07 -3.86 10.24
C PRO A 364 -8.94 -5.39 10.31
N GLY A 365 -8.88 -5.94 11.52
CA GLY A 365 -9.02 -7.38 11.76
C GLY A 365 -8.00 -8.24 11.01
N TYR A 366 -8.47 -9.25 10.25
CA TYR A 366 -7.58 -10.15 9.50
C TYR A 366 -6.78 -9.43 8.42
N SER A 367 -7.37 -8.44 7.74
CA SER A 367 -6.65 -7.64 6.74
C SER A 367 -5.49 -6.84 7.35
N PHE A 368 -5.63 -6.35 8.59
CA PHE A 368 -4.53 -5.72 9.34
C PHE A 368 -3.42 -6.73 9.63
N LEU A 369 -3.80 -7.91 10.14
CA LEU A 369 -2.85 -8.97 10.47
C LEU A 369 -2.06 -9.42 9.23
N HIS A 370 -2.71 -9.50 8.07
CA HIS A 370 -2.07 -9.83 6.81
C HIS A 370 -1.04 -8.76 6.41
N SER A 371 -1.41 -7.48 6.41
CA SER A 371 -0.49 -6.37 6.10
C SER A 371 0.68 -6.29 7.09
N ALA A 372 0.42 -6.43 8.39
CA ALA A 372 1.46 -6.48 9.42
C ALA A 372 2.39 -7.69 9.24
N SER A 373 1.84 -8.85 8.84
CA SER A 373 2.64 -10.05 8.59
C SER A 373 3.55 -9.87 7.37
N LEU A 374 3.07 -9.24 6.30
CA LEU A 374 3.88 -8.90 5.13
C LEU A 374 5.03 -7.95 5.54
N SER A 375 4.72 -6.89 6.28
CA SER A 375 5.70 -5.93 6.80
C SER A 375 6.76 -6.59 7.70
N ALA A 376 6.36 -7.55 8.53
CA ALA A 376 7.29 -8.28 9.39
C ALA A 376 8.31 -9.13 8.61
N ARG A 377 8.01 -9.45 7.35
CA ARG A 377 8.73 -10.44 6.53
C ARG A 377 9.59 -9.81 5.46
N ILE A 378 9.32 -8.57 5.06
CA ILE A 378 10.10 -7.87 4.05
C ILE A 378 11.27 -7.13 4.74
N PRO A 379 12.54 -7.50 4.43
CA PRO A 379 13.70 -6.75 4.88
C PRO A 379 13.71 -5.35 4.28
N GLY A 380 14.00 -4.36 5.11
CA GLY A 380 13.87 -2.93 4.82
C GLY A 380 13.92 -2.15 6.12
#